data_AF-A0A4Q3F782-F1
#
_entry.id   AF-A0A4Q3F782-F1
#
_cell.length_a   1.000
_cell.length_b   1.000
_cell.length_c   1.000
_cell.angle_alpha   90.00
_cell.angle_beta   90.00
_cell.angle_gamma   90.00
#
_symmetry.space_group_name_H-M   'P 1'
#
loop_
_entity.id
_entity.type
_entity.pdbx_description
1 polymer ?
#
loop_
_entity_poly.entity_id
_entity_poly.type
_entity_poly.pdbx_seq_one_letter_code
_entity_poly.pdbx_strand_id
1 'polypeptide(L)'
;MFDQILQLVKDHFGNDPQASASIPAGQEDAVHQEIASHINNGLQNQASTQGGAGGLLSMLTGAISGGSPITSAIEGGLASSLGSKFGLPPMATGAIAAALPGLLQKFANKANDPNDQSITADSIQSSLGGGGLGGMLGGMFK
;
A
#
# COMPACT_ATOMS: atom_id res chain seq x y z
N MET A 1 8.00 -6.78 2.41
CA MET A 1 6.64 -6.27 2.16
C MET A 1 6.50 -5.57 0.82
N PHE A 2 7.45 -4.69 0.46
CA PHE A 2 7.36 -3.92 -0.79
C PHE A 2 7.15 -4.81 -2.02
N ASP A 3 7.94 -5.88 -2.17
CA ASP A 3 7.80 -6.79 -3.31
C ASP A 3 6.42 -7.43 -3.38
N GLN A 4 5.83 -7.78 -2.24
CA GLN A 4 4.48 -8.34 -2.19
C GLN A 4 3.41 -7.32 -2.59
N ILE A 5 3.58 -6.06 -2.18
CA ILE A 5 2.71 -4.97 -2.66
C ILE A 5 2.90 -4.77 -4.17
N LEU A 6 4.14 -4.78 -4.66
CA LEU A 6 4.44 -4.61 -6.08
C LEU A 6 3.79 -5.72 -6.91
N GLN A 7 3.86 -6.97 -6.46
CA GLN A 7 3.15 -8.09 -7.09
C GLN A 7 1.64 -7.85 -7.09
N LEU A 8 1.08 -7.43 -5.96
CA LEU A 8 -0.35 -7.12 -5.87
C LEU A 8 -0.80 -5.99 -6.81
N VAL A 9 0.03 -4.95 -6.97
CA VAL A 9 -0.21 -3.87 -7.94
C VAL A 9 -0.15 -4.43 -9.36
N LYS A 10 0.91 -5.16 -9.71
CA LYS A 10 1.07 -5.77 -11.04
C LYS A 10 -0.11 -6.69 -11.38
N ASP A 11 -0.56 -7.51 -10.43
CA ASP A 11 -1.71 -8.40 -10.60
C ASP A 11 -3.00 -7.61 -10.79
N HIS A 12 -3.21 -6.53 -10.03
CA HIS A 12 -4.43 -5.73 -10.14
C HIS A 12 -4.52 -5.06 -11.52
N PHE A 13 -3.46 -4.39 -11.96
CA PHE A 13 -3.42 -3.70 -13.25
C PHE A 13 -3.30 -4.67 -14.43
N GLY A 14 -2.68 -5.84 -14.25
CA GLY A 14 -2.61 -6.88 -15.28
C GLY A 14 -3.96 -7.56 -15.55
N ASN A 15 -4.85 -7.58 -14.55
CA ASN A 15 -6.19 -8.15 -14.67
C ASN A 15 -7.30 -7.12 -14.97
N ASP A 16 -6.96 -5.83 -15.03
CA ASP A 16 -7.89 -4.74 -15.34
C ASP A 16 -7.40 -3.94 -16.56
N PRO A 17 -7.94 -4.24 -17.76
CA PRO A 17 -7.56 -3.53 -18.99
C PRO A 17 -7.85 -2.02 -18.95
N GLN A 18 -8.85 -1.57 -18.19
CA GLN A 18 -9.20 -0.15 -18.09
C GLN A 18 -8.19 0.60 -17.23
N ALA A 19 -7.80 0.00 -16.10
CA ALA A 19 -6.75 0.53 -15.24
C ALA A 19 -5.39 0.51 -15.97
N SER A 20 -5.08 -0.59 -16.68
CA SER A 20 -3.85 -0.73 -17.47
C SER A 20 -3.73 0.32 -18.57
N ALA A 21 -4.84 0.64 -19.26
CA ALA A 21 -4.86 1.68 -20.31
C ALA A 21 -4.52 3.09 -19.80
N SER A 22 -4.57 3.31 -18.48
CA SER A 22 -4.17 4.58 -17.86
C SER A 22 -2.66 4.71 -17.69
N ILE A 23 -1.90 3.64 -17.94
CA ILE A 23 -0.45 3.60 -17.79
C ILE A 23 0.20 3.71 -19.18
N PRO A 24 1.10 4.68 -19.43
CA PRO A 24 1.79 4.80 -20.70
C PRO A 24 2.65 3.57 -21.00
N ALA A 25 2.66 3.17 -22.27
CA ALA A 25 3.48 2.06 -22.75
C ALA A 25 4.97 2.31 -22.46
N GLY A 26 5.66 1.31 -21.91
CA GLY A 26 7.07 1.38 -21.53
C GLY A 26 7.35 2.04 -20.18
N GLN A 27 6.32 2.46 -19.44
CA GLN A 27 6.44 3.00 -18.08
C GLN A 27 5.79 2.11 -17.02
N GLU A 28 5.28 0.93 -17.39
CA GLU A 28 4.46 0.08 -16.56
C GLU A 28 5.17 -0.32 -15.27
N ASP A 29 6.39 -0.83 -15.39
CA ASP A 29 7.16 -1.25 -14.21
C ASP A 29 7.45 -0.09 -13.26
N ALA A 30 7.79 1.09 -13.79
CA ALA A 30 8.12 2.24 -12.97
C ALA A 30 6.88 2.85 -12.30
N VAL A 31 5.75 2.90 -13.00
CA VAL A 31 4.46 3.32 -12.45
C VAL A 31 3.99 2.34 -11.38
N HIS A 32 4.07 1.03 -11.62
CA HIS A 32 3.73 0.01 -10.62
C HIS A 32 4.61 0.12 -9.37
N GLN A 33 5.92 0.34 -9.53
CA GLN A 33 6.84 0.58 -8.42
C GLN A 33 6.49 1.84 -7.62
N GLU A 34 6.10 2.92 -8.31
CA GLU A 34 5.68 4.16 -7.64
C GLU A 34 4.40 3.92 -6.83
N ILE A 35 3.39 3.27 -7.42
CA ILE A 35 2.14 2.91 -6.72
C ILE A 35 2.46 2.05 -5.49
N ALA A 36 3.28 1.01 -5.65
CA ALA A 36 3.68 0.14 -4.56
C ALA A 36 4.44 0.90 -3.45
N SER A 37 5.27 1.87 -3.82
CA SER A 37 6.03 2.70 -2.89
C SER A 37 5.10 3.59 -2.06
N HIS A 38 4.14 4.25 -2.70
CA HIS A 38 3.13 5.06 -2.01
C HIS A 38 2.27 4.22 -1.06
N ILE A 39 1.83 3.04 -1.48
CA ILE A 39 1.09 2.12 -0.61
C ILE A 39 1.95 1.70 0.58
N ASN A 40 3.18 1.26 0.33
CA ASN A 40 4.10 0.83 1.39
C ASN A 40 4.37 1.96 2.40
N ASN A 41 4.66 3.17 1.93
CA ASN A 41 4.94 4.32 2.78
C ASN A 41 3.69 4.77 3.55
N GLY A 42 2.52 4.76 2.91
CA GLY A 42 1.26 5.06 3.57
C GLY A 42 0.93 4.07 4.69
N LEU A 43 1.12 2.77 4.44
CA LEU A 43 0.95 1.72 5.43
C LEU A 43 1.95 1.87 6.60
N GLN A 44 3.22 2.17 6.31
CA GLN A 44 4.23 2.44 7.33
C GLN A 44 3.87 3.65 8.20
N ASN A 45 3.45 4.74 7.57
CA ASN A 45 3.04 5.95 8.28
C ASN A 45 1.83 5.70 9.17
N GLN A 46 0.81 4.98 8.68
CA GLN A 46 -0.36 4.65 9.48
C GLN A 46 -0.09 3.61 10.57
N ALA A 47 0.76 2.61 10.32
CA ALA A 47 1.17 1.70 11.39
C ALA A 47 1.87 2.45 12.53
N SER A 48 2.69 3.45 12.19
CA SER A 48 3.37 4.28 13.20
C SER A 48 2.39 5.09 14.06
N THR A 49 1.23 5.49 13.51
CA THR A 49 0.21 6.25 14.25
C THR A 49 -0.80 5.35 14.97
N GLN A 50 -1.04 4.13 14.48
CA GLN A 50 -2.07 3.22 14.98
C GLN A 50 -1.56 2.14 15.93
N GLY A 51 -0.38 2.29 16.51
CA GLY A 51 0.16 1.32 17.47
C GLY A 51 0.84 0.10 16.82
N GLY A 52 1.43 0.30 15.65
CA GLY A 52 2.20 -0.70 14.91
C GLY A 52 1.36 -1.54 13.94
N ALA A 53 1.89 -2.71 13.59
CA ALA A 53 1.29 -3.59 12.61
C ALA A 53 -0.08 -4.14 13.03
N GLY A 54 -0.26 -4.46 14.31
CA GLY A 54 -1.54 -4.98 14.82
C GLY A 54 -2.68 -3.98 14.67
N GLY A 55 -2.46 -2.73 15.06
CA GLY A 55 -3.46 -1.68 14.91
C GLY A 55 -3.68 -1.26 13.46
N LEU A 56 -2.65 -1.31 12.60
CA LEU A 56 -2.84 -1.16 11.15
C LEU A 56 -3.75 -2.26 10.61
N LEU A 57 -3.53 -3.52 10.98
CA LEU A 57 -4.34 -4.64 10.52
C LEU A 57 -5.80 -4.50 10.99
N SER A 58 -6.02 -4.13 12.26
CA SER A 58 -7.36 -3.85 12.79
C SER A 58 -8.05 -2.68 12.08
N MET A 59 -7.32 -1.61 11.77
CA MET A 59 -7.85 -0.49 11.00
C MET A 59 -8.21 -0.93 9.59
N LEU A 60 -7.32 -1.69 8.95
CA LEU A 60 -7.51 -2.13 7.58
C LEU A 60 -8.71 -3.07 7.46
N THR A 61 -8.88 -4.03 8.37
CA THR A 61 -10.07 -4.89 8.40
C THR A 61 -11.34 -4.11 8.71
N GLY A 62 -11.28 -3.13 9.62
CA GLY A 62 -12.40 -2.24 9.91
C GLY A 62 -12.78 -1.35 8.72
N ALA A 63 -11.81 -0.91 7.93
CA ALA A 63 -12.01 0.03 6.83
C ALA A 63 -12.44 -0.61 5.51
N ILE A 64 -12.39 -1.95 5.38
CA ILE A 64 -13.03 -2.67 4.27
C ILE A 64 -14.54 -2.34 4.20
N SER A 65 -15.15 -1.99 5.33
CA SER A 65 -16.59 -1.71 5.47
C SER A 65 -16.97 -0.23 5.27
N GLY A 66 -16.01 0.69 5.19
CA GLY A 66 -16.28 2.13 5.08
C GLY A 66 -14.98 2.90 4.81
N GLY A 67 -14.93 3.61 3.67
CA GLY A 67 -13.74 4.23 3.09
C GLY A 67 -12.72 4.73 4.11
N SER A 68 -11.47 4.29 3.95
CA SER A 68 -10.43 4.48 4.96
C SER A 68 -9.70 5.83 4.81
N PRO A 69 -9.40 6.54 5.90
CA PRO A 69 -8.53 7.73 5.85
C PRO A 69 -7.12 7.43 5.32
N ILE A 70 -6.66 6.16 5.40
CA ILE A 70 -5.40 5.75 4.77
C ILE A 70 -5.46 5.85 3.25
N THR A 71 -6.60 5.53 2.65
CA THR A 71 -6.77 5.52 1.20
C THR A 71 -6.60 6.93 0.66
N SER A 72 -7.32 7.90 1.23
CA SER A 72 -7.22 9.31 0.80
C SER A 72 -5.82 9.89 1.00
N ALA A 73 -5.12 9.51 2.07
CA ALA A 73 -3.75 9.96 2.30
C ALA A 73 -2.77 9.44 1.24
N ILE A 74 -2.90 8.17 0.86
CA ILE A 74 -2.07 7.58 -0.19
C ILE A 74 -2.46 8.13 -1.56
N GLU A 75 -3.75 8.26 -1.87
CA GLU A 75 -4.26 8.80 -3.15
C GLU A 75 -3.68 10.19 -3.46
N GLY A 76 -3.70 11.11 -2.49
CA GLY A 76 -3.21 12.47 -2.70
C GLY A 76 -1.73 12.54 -3.04
N GLY A 77 -0.90 11.77 -2.32
CA GLY A 77 0.54 11.67 -2.60
C GLY A 77 0.85 10.97 -3.91
N LEU A 78 0.11 9.90 -4.20
CA LEU A 78 0.28 9.09 -5.40
C LEU A 78 -0.06 9.88 -6.66
N ALA A 79 -1.22 10.52 -6.72
CA ALA A 79 -1.64 11.29 -7.89
C ALA A 79 -0.66 12.43 -8.19
N SER A 80 -0.14 13.10 -7.15
CA SER A 80 0.88 14.14 -7.29
C SER A 80 2.19 13.58 -7.85
N SER A 81 2.65 12.43 -7.33
CA SER A 81 3.90 11.81 -7.79
C SER A 81 3.80 11.30 -9.23
N LEU A 82 2.67 10.69 -9.60
CA LEU A 82 2.42 10.19 -10.94
C LEU A 82 2.38 11.33 -11.97
N GLY A 83 1.70 12.42 -11.66
CA GLY A 83 1.66 13.59 -12.53
C GLY A 83 3.04 14.25 -12.68
N SER A 84 3.79 14.40 -11.59
CA SER A 84 5.08 15.12 -11.60
C SER A 84 6.27 14.30 -12.12
N LYS A 85 6.36 13.00 -11.79
CA LYS A 85 7.48 12.14 -12.19
C LYS A 85 7.31 11.53 -13.58
N PHE A 86 6.08 11.11 -13.90
CA PHE A 86 5.79 10.35 -15.12
C PHE A 86 5.05 11.20 -16.17
N GLY A 87 4.66 12.43 -15.82
CA GLY A 87 3.91 13.31 -16.73
C GLY A 87 2.50 12.78 -17.02
N LEU A 88 1.92 11.97 -16.13
CA LEU A 88 0.61 11.38 -16.37
C LEU A 88 -0.48 12.47 -16.35
N PRO A 89 -1.45 12.43 -17.29
CA PRO A 89 -2.55 13.38 -17.29
C PRO A 89 -3.48 13.15 -16.08
N PRO A 90 -4.24 14.17 -15.64
CA PRO A 90 -5.16 14.06 -14.50
C PRO A 90 -6.16 12.91 -14.59
N MET A 91 -6.57 12.55 -15.81
CA MET A 91 -7.46 11.41 -16.06
C MET A 91 -6.79 10.07 -15.70
N ALA A 92 -5.51 9.90 -16.06
CA ALA A 92 -4.75 8.69 -15.76
C ALA A 92 -4.40 8.60 -14.27
N THR A 93 -3.95 9.69 -13.66
CA THR A 93 -3.67 9.73 -12.22
C THR A 93 -4.93 9.50 -11.40
N GLY A 94 -6.07 10.04 -11.83
CA GLY A 94 -7.38 9.80 -11.24
C GLY A 94 -7.84 8.35 -11.34
N ALA A 95 -7.65 7.70 -12.49
CA ALA A 95 -7.97 6.28 -12.66
C ALA A 95 -7.11 5.37 -11.78
N ILE A 96 -5.81 5.64 -11.69
CA ILE A 96 -4.89 4.90 -10.80
C ILE A 96 -5.26 5.12 -9.33
N ALA A 97 -5.58 6.35 -8.93
CA ALA A 97 -6.05 6.65 -7.58
C ALA A 97 -7.36 5.91 -7.27
N ALA A 98 -8.31 5.86 -8.21
CA ALA A 98 -9.57 5.14 -8.04
C ALA A 98 -9.42 3.60 -7.92
N ALA A 99 -8.29 3.03 -8.39
CA ALA A 99 -7.95 1.62 -8.20
C ALA A 99 -7.41 1.33 -6.78
N LEU A 100 -6.94 2.35 -6.07
CA LEU A 100 -6.29 2.21 -4.77
C LEU A 100 -7.18 1.59 -3.67
N PRO A 101 -8.46 1.96 -3.52
CA PRO A 101 -9.36 1.28 -2.60
C PRO A 101 -9.39 -0.24 -2.84
N GLY A 102 -9.47 -0.67 -4.10
CA GLY A 102 -9.49 -2.09 -4.48
C GLY A 102 -8.16 -2.80 -4.19
N LEU A 103 -7.03 -2.12 -4.39
CA LEU A 103 -5.69 -2.62 -4.01
C LEU A 103 -5.58 -2.82 -2.50
N LEU A 104 -5.98 -1.83 -1.71
CA LEU A 104 -5.93 -1.90 -0.25
C LEU A 104 -6.88 -2.97 0.30
N GLN A 105 -8.06 -3.13 -0.29
CA GLN A 105 -8.98 -4.23 0.04
C GLN A 105 -8.35 -5.59 -0.27
N LYS A 106 -7.74 -5.78 -1.44
CA LYS A 106 -7.03 -7.03 -1.78
C LYS A 106 -5.88 -7.30 -0.81
N PHE A 107 -5.11 -6.27 -0.45
CA PHE A 107 -4.03 -6.37 0.53
C PHE A 107 -4.57 -6.82 1.89
N ALA A 108 -5.68 -6.23 2.35
CA ALA A 108 -6.36 -6.59 3.58
C ALA A 108 -6.88 -8.02 3.59
N ASN A 109 -7.53 -8.43 2.50
CA ASN A 109 -8.08 -9.78 2.35
C ASN A 109 -6.95 -10.81 2.42
N LYS A 110 -5.83 -10.58 1.71
CA LYS A 110 -4.65 -11.46 1.78
C LYS A 110 -4.08 -11.54 3.20
N ALA A 111 -3.92 -10.39 3.87
CA ALA A 111 -3.42 -10.31 5.24
C ALA A 111 -4.25 -11.12 6.26
N ASN A 112 -5.53 -11.36 5.97
CA ASN A 112 -6.46 -12.11 6.82
C ASN A 112 -6.81 -13.51 6.29
N ASP A 113 -6.28 -13.91 5.12
CA ASP A 113 -6.58 -15.21 4.53
C ASP A 113 -5.56 -16.25 5.03
N PRO A 114 -5.97 -17.25 5.85
CA PRO A 114 -5.05 -18.28 6.32
C PRO A 114 -4.49 -19.17 5.20
N ASN A 115 -5.12 -19.18 4.03
CA ASN A 115 -4.67 -19.95 2.86
C ASN A 115 -3.72 -19.15 1.95
N ASP A 116 -3.57 -17.84 2.17
CA ASP A 116 -2.68 -16.98 1.40
C ASP A 116 -1.46 -16.58 2.23
N GLN A 117 -0.30 -17.15 1.89
CA GLN A 117 0.97 -16.87 2.57
C GLN A 117 1.74 -15.70 1.95
N SER A 118 1.19 -15.03 0.94
CA SER A 118 1.87 -13.92 0.25
C SER A 118 1.94 -12.67 1.11
N ILE A 119 0.86 -12.32 1.82
CA ILE A 119 0.80 -11.17 2.72
C ILE A 119 0.09 -11.67 3.97
N THR A 120 0.83 -11.80 5.07
CA THR A 120 0.31 -12.27 6.35
C THR A 120 0.47 -11.21 7.43
N ALA A 121 -0.34 -11.29 8.50
CA ALA A 121 -0.16 -10.45 9.69
C ALA A 121 1.29 -10.48 10.21
N ASP A 122 1.93 -11.66 10.23
CA ASP A 122 3.33 -11.82 10.62
C ASP A 122 4.31 -11.12 9.67
N SER A 123 4.06 -11.19 8.36
CA SER A 123 4.91 -10.51 7.36
C SER A 123 4.82 -8.98 7.48
N ILE A 124 3.62 -8.47 7.79
CA ILE A 124 3.37 -7.05 8.05
C ILE A 124 4.06 -6.66 9.36
N GLN A 125 3.89 -7.43 10.43
CA GLN A 125 4.57 -7.20 11.70
C GLN A 125 6.09 -7.24 11.57
N SER A 126 6.64 -8.17 10.79
CA SER A 126 8.09 -8.26 10.56
C SER A 126 8.59 -7.04 9.78
N SER A 127 7.82 -6.58 8.80
CA SER A 127 8.20 -5.47 7.93
C SER A 127 8.02 -4.10 8.57
N LEU A 128 7.07 -3.95 9.50
CA LEU A 128 6.74 -2.68 10.16
C LEU A 128 7.26 -2.61 11.61
N GLY A 129 7.27 -3.74 12.33
CA GLY A 129 7.72 -3.86 13.72
C GLY A 129 9.24 -4.01 13.88
N GLY A 130 9.94 -4.44 12.82
CA GLY A 130 11.40 -4.52 12.80
C GLY A 130 12.12 -3.17 12.90
N GLY A 131 11.40 -2.05 12.73
CA GLY A 131 11.95 -0.69 12.88
C GLY A 131 11.72 -0.03 14.25
N GLY A 132 10.94 -0.63 15.16
CA GLY A 132 10.47 0.04 16.39
C GLY A 132 11.07 -0.49 17.71
N LEU A 133 11.65 -1.68 17.74
CA LEU A 133 12.08 -2.34 18.99
C LEU A 133 13.58 -2.24 19.28
N GLY A 134 14.38 -1.66 18.38
CA GLY A 134 15.78 -1.32 18.66
C GLY A 134 15.97 -0.08 19.54
N GLY A 135 14.95 0.78 19.66
CA GLY A 135 15.02 2.04 20.41
C GLY A 135 14.57 1.95 21.86
N MET A 136 13.71 0.99 22.22
CA MET A 136 13.11 0.93 23.57
C MET A 136 13.89 0.06 24.57
N LEU A 137 14.78 -0.82 24.11
CA LEU A 137 15.64 -1.62 24.98
C LEU A 137 16.92 -0.91 25.43
N GLY A 138 17.26 0.25 24.85
CA GLY A 138 18.44 1.03 25.24
C GLY A 138 18.23 1.96 26.44
N GLY A 139 16.97 2.19 26.86
CA GLY A 139 16.63 3.13 27.94
C GLY A 139 16.41 2.50 29.32
N MET A 140 16.46 1.17 29.44
CA MET A 140 16.14 0.45 30.68
C MET A 140 17.39 -0.09 31.42
N PHE A 141 18.58 0.28 30.96
CA PHE A 141 19.88 -0.07 31.56
C PHE A 141 20.70 1.17 31.98
N LYS A 142 20.08 2.18 32.58
CA LYS A 142 20.82 3.25 33.26
C LYS A 142 20.13 3.73 34.53
#